data_AF-A0A1T4XJW7-F1
#
_entry.id   AF-A0A1T4XJW7-F1
#
_cell.length_a   1.000
_cell.length_b   1.000
_cell.length_c   1.000
_cell.angle_alpha   90.00
_cell.angle_beta   90.00
_cell.angle_gamma   90.00
#
_symmetry.space_group_name_H-M   'P 1'
#
loop_
_entity.id
_entity.type
_entity.pdbx_description
1 polymer ?
#
loop_
_entity_poly.entity_id
_entity_poly.type
_entity_poly.pdbx_seq_one_letter_code
_entity_poly.pdbx_strand_id
1 'polypeptide(L)' 'MGFWYLLLLLTGVVVFIVGLVKIKTAGGIKAFVPLVTGGLFVILSVFLLTPNSSEIITDLLNLQ' A
#
# COMPACT_ATOMS: atom_id res chain seq x y z
N MET A 1 -6.00 0.16 -16.24
CA MET A 1 -5.28 -0.60 -15.20
C MET A 1 -4.41 0.33 -14.34
N GLY A 2 -3.44 1.04 -14.91
CA GLY A 2 -2.50 1.91 -14.14
C GLY A 2 -3.13 3.01 -13.27
N PHE A 3 -4.27 3.59 -13.68
CA PHE A 3 -4.98 4.60 -12.89
C PHE A 3 -5.42 4.09 -11.50
N TRP A 4 -5.89 2.85 -11.43
CA TRP A 4 -6.32 2.25 -10.16
C TRP A 4 -5.15 1.98 -9.21
N TYR A 5 -3.98 1.59 -9.76
CA TYR A 5 -2.75 1.43 -8.97
C TYR A 5 -2.24 2.77 -8.42
N LEU A 6 -2.40 3.87 -9.17
CA LEU A 6 -2.09 5.22 -8.68
C LEU A 6 -3.04 5.66 -7.55
N LEU A 7 -4.34 5.34 -7.63
CA LEU A 7 -5.27 5.60 -6.52
C LEU A 7 -4.90 4.79 -5.27
N LEU A 8 -4.52 3.51 -5.45
CA LEU A 8 -4.11 2.62 -4.36
C LEU A 8 -2.84 3.15 -3.69
N LEU A 9 -1.89 3.63 -4.50
CA LEU A 9 -0.66 4.28 -4.04
C LEU A 9 -0.97 5.56 -3.26
N LEU A 10 -1.81 6.44 -3.81
CA LEU A 10 -2.22 7.68 -3.15
C LEU A 10 -2.86 7.40 -1.79
N THR A 11 -3.78 6.43 -1.75
CA THR A 11 -4.47 6.03 -0.51
C THR A 11 -3.49 5.44 0.50
N GLY A 12 -2.57 4.57 0.06
CA GLY A 12 -1.50 4.00 0.89
C GLY A 12 -0.61 5.08 1.52
N VAL A 13 -0.22 6.08 0.74
CA VAL A 13 0.59 7.22 1.22
C VAL A 13 -0.18 8.04 2.25
N VAL A 14 -1.46 8.33 2.03
CA VAL A 14 -2.30 9.06 3.00
C VAL A 14 -2.41 8.29 4.31
N VAL A 15 -2.67 6.98 4.25
CA VAL A 15 -2.76 6.11 5.45
C VAL A 15 -1.41 6.05 6.18
N PHE A 16 -0.30 5.99 5.45
CA PHE A 16 1.05 6.01 6.01
C PHE A 16 1.36 7.32 6.74
N ILE A 17 1.01 8.47 6.14
CA ILE A 17 1.16 9.80 6.77
C ILE A 17 0.30 9.90 8.03
N VAL A 18 -0.96 9.43 7.99
CA VAL A 18 -1.83 9.39 9.18
C VAL A 18 -1.21 8.52 10.28
N GLY A 19 -0.59 7.39 9.93
CA GLY A 19 0.15 6.54 10.86
C GLY A 19 1.33 7.25 11.51
N LEU A 20 2.13 7.99 10.73
CA LEU A 20 3.23 8.82 11.21
C LEU A 20 2.74 9.94 12.14
N VAL A 21 1.65 10.62 11.82
CA VAL A 21 1.08 11.66 12.69
C VAL A 21 0.61 11.03 14.00
N LYS A 22 -0.09 9.90 13.94
CA LYS A 22 -0.59 9.20 15.15
C LYS A 22 0.52 8.62 16.02
N ILE A 23 1.71 8.32 15.48
CA ILE A 23 2.85 7.81 16.28
C ILE A 23 3.27 8.81 17.36
N LYS A 24 3.10 10.10 17.06
CA LYS A 24 3.48 11.20 17.92
C LYS A 24 2.38 11.55 18.93
N THR A 25 1.11 11.24 18.62
CA THR A 25 -0.06 11.71 19.40
C THR A 25 -0.71 10.63 20.27
N ALA A 26 -0.72 9.36 19.84
CA ALA A 26 -1.62 8.33 20.41
C ALA A 26 -0.91 7.21 21.19
N GLY A 27 0.43 7.25 21.31
CA GLY A 27 1.24 6.17 21.86
C GLY A 27 1.59 5.10 20.80
N GLY A 28 2.85 4.66 20.79
CA GLY A 28 3.48 3.94 19.67
C GLY A 28 2.73 2.71 19.14
N ILE A 29 2.02 1.97 19.99
CA ILE A 29 1.30 0.75 19.60
C ILE A 29 0.09 1.05 18.73
N LYS A 30 -0.66 2.13 19.01
CA LYS A 30 -1.88 2.50 18.24
C LYS A 30 -1.55 3.06 16.86
N ALA A 31 -0.34 3.57 16.69
CA ALA A 31 0.16 4.09 15.43
C ALA A 31 0.89 3.06 14.58
N PHE A 32 1.31 1.95 15.19
CA PHE A 32 2.00 0.88 14.49
C PHE A 32 1.10 0.25 13.40
N VAL A 33 -0.18 0.03 13.71
CA VAL A 33 -1.16 -0.54 12.78
C VAL A 33 -1.28 0.27 11.48
N PRO A 34 -1.65 1.57 11.49
CA PRO A 34 -1.77 2.34 10.25
C PRO A 34 -0.43 2.54 9.52
N LEU A 35 0.70 2.55 10.24
CA LEU A 35 2.02 2.73 9.64
C LEU A 35 2.47 1.48 8.89
N VAL A 36 2.27 0.29 9.48
CA VAL A 36 2.54 -0.99 8.81
C VAL A 36 1.57 -1.22 7.65
N THR A 37 0.26 -0.99 7.85
CA THR A 37 -0.74 -1.17 6.79
C THR A 37 -0.51 -0.19 5.63
N GLY A 38 -0.22 1.08 5.92
CA GLY A 38 0.09 2.08 4.90
C GLY A 38 1.36 1.75 4.13
N GLY A 39 2.42 1.32 4.83
CA GLY A 39 3.68 0.91 4.20
C GLY A 39 3.49 -0.30 3.28
N LEU A 40 2.75 -1.31 3.74
CA LEU A 40 2.43 -2.49 2.93
C LEU A 40 1.66 -2.12 1.65
N PHE A 41 0.68 -1.21 1.78
CA PHE A 41 -0.10 -0.70 0.65
C PHE A 41 0.76 0.06 -0.37
N VAL A 42 1.70 0.89 0.10
CA VAL A 42 2.62 1.61 -0.79
C VAL A 42 3.52 0.63 -1.55
N ILE A 43 4.12 -0.34 -0.85
CA ILE A 43 5.00 -1.34 -1.47
C ILE A 43 4.24 -2.15 -2.52
N LEU A 44 3.04 -2.64 -2.18
CA LEU A 44 2.18 -3.38 -3.12
C LEU A 44 1.79 -2.53 -4.33
N SER A 45 1.46 -1.26 -4.12
CA SER A 45 1.10 -0.35 -5.23
C SER A 45 2.27 -0.13 -6.18
N VAL A 46 3.47 0.09 -5.65
CA VAL A 46 4.69 0.26 -6.46
C VAL A 46 5.00 -1.02 -7.23
N PHE A 47 4.86 -2.18 -6.59
CA PHE A 47 5.03 -3.47 -7.24
C PHE A 47 4.04 -3.66 -8.40
N LEU A 48 2.77 -3.32 -8.19
CA LEU A 48 1.70 -3.38 -9.20
C LEU A 48 1.87 -2.37 -10.34
N LEU A 49 2.57 -1.25 -10.12
CA LEU A 49 2.90 -0.26 -11.15
C LEU A 49 4.02 -0.71 -12.10
N THR A 50 4.77 -1.76 -11.73
CA THR A 50 5.85 -2.32 -12.56
C THR A 50 5.25 -3.00 -13.80
N PRO A 51 5.83 -2.84 -15.00
CA PRO A 51 5.26 -3.39 -16.25
C PRO A 51 5.10 -4.93 -16.29
N ASN A 52 5.82 -5.68 -15.43
CA ASN A 52 5.68 -7.15 -15.32
C ASN A 52 4.58 -7.58 -14.33
N SER A 53 3.96 -6.64 -13.60
CA SER A 53 3.01 -6.97 -12.54
C SER A 53 1.79 -7.74 -13.03
N SER A 54 1.34 -7.52 -14.27
CA SER A 54 0.18 -8.20 -14.84
C SER A 54 0.36 -9.70 -15.00
N GLU A 55 1.56 -10.16 -15.34
CA GLU A 55 1.88 -11.60 -15.43
C GLU A 55 1.87 -12.22 -14.03
N ILE A 56 2.50 -11.55 -13.06
CA ILE A 56 2.57 -12.01 -11.67
C ILE A 56 1.18 -12.10 -11.04
N ILE A 57 0.29 -11.13 -11.27
CA ILE A 57 -1.08 -11.16 -10.74
C ILE A 57 -1.88 -12.31 -11.36
N THR A 58 -1.71 -12.56 -12.65
CA THR A 58 -2.43 -13.62 -13.37
C THR A 58 -2.00 -15.00 -12.86
N ASP A 59 -0.71 -15.18 -12.58
CA ASP A 59 -0.15 -16.39 -11.99
C ASP A 59 -0.58 -16.57 -10.52
N LEU A 60 -0.53 -15.50 -9.72
CA LEU A 60 -0.95 -15.51 -8.31
C LEU A 60 -2.45 -15.77 -8.11
N LEU A 61 -3.31 -15.20 -8.96
CA LEU A 61 -4.76 -15.45 -8.92
C LEU A 61 -5.17 -16.69 -9.71
N ASN A 62 -4.22 -17.39 -10.33
CA ASN A 62 -4.47 -18.58 -11.14
C ASN A 62 -5.58 -18.33 -12.18
N LEU A 63 -5.54 -17.15 -12.82
CA LEU A 63 -6.50 -16.72 -13.84
C LEU A 63 -6.14 -17.24 -15.23
N GLN A 64 -5.34 -18.31 -15.28
CA GLN A 64 -4.89 -18.98 -16.49
C GLN A 64 -6.01 -19.80 -17.14
#